data_AF-A0AAU0N4B6-F1
#
_entry.id   AF-A0AAU0N4B6-F1
#
_cell.length_a   1.000
_cell.length_b   1.000
_cell.length_c   1.000
_cell.angle_alpha   90.00
_cell.angle_beta   90.00
_cell.angle_gamma   90.00
#
_symmetry.space_group_name_H-M   'P 1'
#
loop_
_entity.id
_entity.type
_entity.pdbx_description
1 polymer ?
#
loop_
_entity_poly.entity_id
_entity_poly.type
_entity_poly.pdbx_seq_one_letter_code
_entity_poly.pdbx_strand_id
1 'polypeptide(L)'
;MNSVKTNSGSGPEVENRMIFASSVHPRTVGSRPEVENQMIFASSAYPGTVGSRPEVENQMIFASLAYPGTVGSRPEVENRMIFASSAYPGTVGSRPEVENQMIFASSAYPRTVE
;
A
#
# COMPACT_ATOMS: atom_id res chain seq x y z
N MET A 1 13.18 -13.47 9.44
CA MET A 1 12.86 -14.20 8.20
C MET A 1 11.35 -14.12 7.96
N ASN A 2 10.90 -13.33 6.99
CA ASN A 2 9.51 -13.41 6.52
C ASN A 2 9.56 -13.81 5.05
N SER A 3 9.37 -15.11 4.78
CA SER A 3 9.30 -15.65 3.42
C SER A 3 8.02 -15.17 2.75
N VAL A 4 8.15 -14.32 1.74
CA VAL A 4 7.04 -13.96 0.84
C VAL A 4 6.97 -15.04 -0.24
N LYS A 5 5.93 -15.88 -0.20
CA LYS A 5 5.61 -16.79 -1.31
C LYS A 5 5.07 -15.94 -2.46
N THR A 6 5.78 -15.90 -3.58
CA THR A 6 5.25 -15.37 -4.84
C THR A 6 4.45 -16.48 -5.52
N ASN A 7 3.12 -16.34 -5.59
CA ASN A 7 2.29 -17.22 -6.41
C ASN A 7 1.93 -16.48 -7.71
N SER A 8 2.56 -16.89 -8.81
CA SER A 8 2.23 -16.46 -10.16
C SER A 8 1.01 -17.26 -10.65
N GLY A 9 -0.16 -16.61 -10.68
CA GLY A 9 -1.39 -17.13 -11.27
C GLY A 9 -2.48 -17.46 -10.24
N SER A 10 -3.61 -16.74 -10.35
CA SER A 10 -4.76 -16.70 -9.43
C SER A 10 -4.39 -16.44 -7.97
N GLY A 11 -4.16 -15.17 -7.62
CA GLY A 11 -4.29 -14.73 -6.23
C GLY A 11 -5.72 -15.01 -5.74
N PRO A 12 -5.93 -15.13 -4.42
CA PRO A 12 -7.29 -15.25 -3.89
C PRO A 12 -8.13 -14.03 -4.31
N GLU A 13 -9.44 -14.21 -4.46
CA GLU A 13 -10.39 -13.13 -4.76
C GLU A 13 -10.22 -11.96 -3.77
N VAL A 14 -9.94 -12.27 -2.50
CA VAL A 14 -9.64 -11.28 -1.46
C VAL A 14 -8.31 -11.60 -0.77
N GLU A 15 -7.40 -10.62 -0.75
CA GLU A 15 -6.16 -10.65 0.04
C GLU A 15 -6.27 -9.74 1.25
N ASN A 16 -6.13 -10.30 2.46
CA ASN A 16 -6.08 -9.53 3.71
C ASN A 16 -4.73 -9.71 4.39
N ARG A 17 -4.03 -8.62 4.71
CA ARG A 17 -2.75 -8.64 5.43
C ARG A 17 -2.79 -7.69 6.63
N MET A 18 -2.51 -8.24 7.81
CA MET A 18 -2.24 -7.46 9.02
C MET A 18 -0.80 -7.70 9.46
N ILE A 19 -0.04 -6.61 9.67
CA ILE A 19 1.40 -6.69 9.99
C ILE A 19 1.70 -5.87 11.24
N PHE A 20 2.37 -6.51 12.20
CA PHE A 20 2.90 -5.90 13.43
C PHE A 20 4.41 -6.14 13.49
N ALA A 21 5.21 -5.08 13.43
CA ALA A 21 6.66 -5.17 13.50
C ALA A 21 7.27 -3.81 13.84
N SER A 22 8.48 -3.75 14.40
CA SER A 22 9.15 -2.46 14.60
C SER A 22 9.46 -1.75 13.28
N SER A 23 9.82 -2.51 12.23
CA SER A 23 10.10 -2.01 10.89
C SER A 23 9.67 -3.02 9.83
N VAL A 24 8.99 -2.58 8.78
CA VAL A 24 8.42 -3.47 7.75
C VAL A 24 8.44 -2.85 6.35
N HIS A 25 8.70 -3.70 5.34
CA HIS A 25 8.79 -3.33 3.93
C HIS A 25 8.00 -4.33 3.06
N PRO A 26 6.68 -4.49 3.25
CA PRO A 26 5.92 -5.46 2.46
C PRO A 26 5.87 -5.02 1.00
N ARG A 27 6.03 -5.97 0.09
CA ARG A 27 5.97 -5.72 -1.36
C ARG A 27 4.92 -6.60 -2.00
N THR A 28 4.10 -6.01 -2.86
CA THR A 28 3.17 -6.73 -3.75
C THR A 28 3.60 -6.46 -5.20
N VAL A 29 3.74 -7.51 -6.01
CA VAL A 29 4.18 -7.39 -7.42
C VAL A 29 3.31 -8.25 -8.31
N GLY A 30 2.67 -7.64 -9.31
CA GLY A 30 1.92 -8.36 -10.35
C GLY A 30 0.70 -9.13 -9.86
N SER A 31 0.21 -8.83 -8.66
CA SER A 31 -0.98 -9.46 -8.08
C SER A 31 -2.28 -8.90 -8.69
N ARG A 32 -3.32 -9.73 -8.75
CA ARG A 32 -4.66 -9.37 -9.21
C ARG A 32 -5.77 -10.04 -8.38
N PRO A 33 -5.80 -9.83 -7.04
CA PRO A 33 -7.03 -10.15 -6.30
C PRO A 33 -8.13 -9.19 -6.75
N GLU A 34 -9.42 -9.51 -6.52
CA GLU A 34 -10.47 -8.50 -6.69
C GLU A 34 -10.33 -7.41 -5.61
N VAL A 35 -10.02 -7.82 -4.37
CA VAL A 35 -9.84 -6.91 -3.23
C VAL A 35 -8.51 -7.16 -2.51
N GLU A 36 -7.72 -6.09 -2.32
CA GLU A 36 -6.51 -6.11 -1.48
C GLU A 36 -6.71 -5.20 -0.26
N ASN A 37 -6.63 -5.76 0.95
CA ASN A 37 -6.67 -5.02 2.21
C ASN A 37 -5.36 -5.20 2.97
N GLN A 38 -4.74 -4.08 3.34
CA GLN A 38 -3.49 -4.07 4.10
C GLN A 38 -3.59 -3.14 5.31
N MET A 39 -3.31 -3.69 6.50
CA MET A 39 -3.20 -2.93 7.74
C MET A 39 -1.81 -3.12 8.36
N ILE A 40 -1.11 -2.03 8.64
CA ILE A 40 0.27 -2.03 9.15
C ILE A 40 0.37 -1.24 10.44
N PHE A 41 0.97 -1.85 11.46
CA PHE A 41 1.37 -1.20 12.71
C PHE A 41 2.88 -1.36 12.90
N ALA A 42 3.64 -0.27 12.79
CA ALA A 42 5.08 -0.31 12.92
C ALA A 42 5.70 1.00 13.41
N SER A 43 6.94 1.02 13.89
CA SER A 43 7.64 2.30 14.07
C SER A 43 8.04 2.90 12.71
N SER A 44 8.41 2.06 11.75
CA SER A 44 8.68 2.47 10.37
C SER A 44 8.05 1.52 9.35
N ALA A 45 7.31 2.07 8.39
CA ALA A 45 6.59 1.29 7.38
C ALA A 45 6.92 1.78 5.97
N TYR A 46 7.36 0.88 5.11
CA TYR A 46 7.71 1.14 3.71
C TYR A 46 6.99 0.15 2.78
N PRO A 47 5.65 0.09 2.79
CA PRO A 47 4.93 -0.79 1.88
C PRO A 47 5.10 -0.33 0.45
N GLY A 48 5.11 -1.26 -0.50
CA GLY A 48 5.01 -0.85 -1.89
C GLY A 48 4.43 -1.87 -2.84
N THR A 49 3.80 -1.35 -3.88
CA THR A 49 3.02 -2.11 -4.85
C THR A 49 3.54 -1.80 -6.25
N VAL A 50 3.77 -2.84 -7.06
CA VAL A 50 4.26 -2.68 -8.44
C VAL A 50 3.42 -3.51 -9.40
N GLY A 51 2.76 -2.84 -10.34
CA GLY A 51 2.02 -3.48 -11.42
C GLY A 51 0.83 -4.33 -10.97
N SER A 52 0.34 -4.15 -9.74
CA SER A 52 -0.88 -4.81 -9.26
C SER A 52 -2.12 -4.14 -9.84
N ARG A 53 -3.18 -4.92 -10.03
CA ARG A 53 -4.47 -4.40 -10.55
C ARG A 53 -5.64 -5.07 -9.83
N PRO A 54 -5.86 -4.80 -8.53
CA PRO A 54 -7.09 -5.20 -7.90
C PRO A 54 -8.26 -4.33 -8.38
N GLU A 55 -9.50 -4.72 -8.14
CA GLU A 55 -10.63 -3.79 -8.33
C GLU A 55 -10.62 -2.77 -7.18
N VAL A 56 -10.39 -3.24 -5.95
CA VAL A 56 -10.34 -2.40 -4.75
C VAL A 56 -9.03 -2.61 -3.99
N GLU A 57 -8.31 -1.52 -3.73
CA GLU A 57 -7.12 -1.48 -2.85
C GLU A 57 -7.41 -0.63 -1.62
N ASN A 58 -7.32 -1.24 -0.42
CA ASN A 58 -7.45 -0.55 0.86
C ASN A 58 -6.16 -0.69 1.66
N GLN A 59 -5.58 0.44 2.07
CA GLN A 59 -4.36 0.46 2.87
C GLN A 59 -4.52 1.37 4.09
N MET A 60 -4.24 0.84 5.27
CA MET A 60 -4.19 1.57 6.53
C MET A 60 -2.82 1.39 7.20
N ILE A 61 -2.15 2.50 7.48
CA ILE A 61 -0.80 2.51 8.06
C ILE A 61 -0.81 3.33 9.35
N PHE A 62 -0.39 2.72 10.46
CA PHE A 62 -0.06 3.38 11.71
C PHE A 62 1.44 3.25 11.94
N ALA A 63 2.18 4.34 11.77
CA ALA A 63 3.62 4.31 12.02
C ALA A 63 4.21 5.65 12.43
N SER A 64 5.33 5.68 13.15
CA SER A 64 6.01 6.97 13.38
C SER A 64 6.52 7.55 12.05
N LEU A 65 7.00 6.68 11.16
CA LEU A 65 7.53 7.03 9.85
C LEU A 65 6.92 6.14 8.76
N ALA A 66 6.30 6.73 7.75
CA ALA A 66 5.61 6.00 6.67
C ALA A 66 6.07 6.46 5.28
N TYR A 67 6.48 5.51 4.44
CA TYR A 67 6.84 5.71 3.03
C TYR A 67 6.13 4.69 2.13
N PRO A 68 4.79 4.75 1.98
CA PRO A 68 4.10 3.91 1.02
C PRO A 68 4.45 4.32 -0.41
N GLY A 69 4.66 3.35 -1.29
CA GLY A 69 5.06 3.59 -2.67
C GLY A 69 4.33 2.71 -3.69
N THR A 70 3.71 3.30 -4.69
CA THR A 70 3.00 2.56 -5.75
C THR A 70 3.57 2.88 -7.13
N VAL A 71 3.79 1.86 -7.96
CA VAL A 71 4.31 2.03 -9.33
C VAL A 71 3.49 1.21 -10.31
N GLY A 72 2.81 1.87 -11.25
CA GLY A 72 2.08 1.23 -12.34
C GLY A 72 0.88 0.38 -11.90
N SER A 73 0.44 0.52 -10.64
CA SER A 73 -0.79 -0.12 -10.17
C SER A 73 -2.01 0.69 -10.60
N ARG A 74 -3.09 0.01 -10.98
CA ARG A 74 -4.32 0.65 -11.46
C ARG A 74 -5.54 -0.06 -10.88
N PRO A 75 -5.85 0.17 -9.59
CA PRO A 75 -7.11 -0.27 -9.05
C PRO A 75 -8.27 0.54 -9.64
N GLU A 76 -9.51 0.06 -9.54
CA GLU A 76 -10.67 0.91 -9.82
C GLU A 76 -10.88 1.89 -8.66
N VAL A 77 -10.79 1.37 -7.42
CA VAL A 77 -10.92 2.13 -6.19
C VAL A 77 -9.67 1.98 -5.32
N GLU A 78 -9.05 3.10 -4.95
CA GLU A 78 -7.93 3.16 -4.01
C GLU A 78 -8.33 3.94 -2.77
N ASN A 79 -8.28 3.30 -1.59
CA ASN A 79 -8.46 3.95 -0.30
C ASN A 79 -7.19 3.82 0.54
N ARG A 80 -6.55 4.95 0.86
CA ARG A 80 -5.33 4.98 1.68
C ARG A 80 -5.51 5.88 2.89
N MET A 81 -5.31 5.32 4.08
CA MET A 81 -5.27 6.03 5.35
C MET A 81 -3.89 5.88 6.00
N ILE A 82 -3.22 7.00 6.28
CA ILE A 82 -1.91 7.03 6.92
C ILE A 82 -2.00 7.85 8.20
N PHE A 83 -1.61 7.25 9.32
CA PHE A 83 -1.45 7.90 10.62
C PHE A 83 0.03 7.83 10.99
N ALA A 84 0.73 8.97 10.92
CA ALA A 84 2.15 9.01 11.21
C ALA A 84 2.68 10.31 11.79
N SER A 85 3.88 10.31 12.38
CA SER A 85 4.56 11.58 12.68
C SER A 85 5.10 12.21 11.40
N SER A 86 5.66 11.38 10.51
CA SER A 86 6.16 11.78 9.19
C SER A 86 5.70 10.80 8.11
N ALA A 87 5.10 11.31 7.04
CA ALA A 87 4.59 10.54 5.91
C ALA A 87 5.14 11.04 4.57
N TYR A 88 5.55 10.12 3.72
CA TYR A 88 6.13 10.40 2.40
C TYR A 88 5.53 9.44 1.36
N PRO A 89 4.23 9.53 1.07
CA PRO A 89 3.61 8.67 0.06
C PRO A 89 4.13 9.03 -1.34
N GLY A 90 4.39 8.00 -2.14
CA GLY A 90 4.84 8.13 -3.52
C GLY A 90 3.98 7.31 -4.48
N THR A 91 3.54 7.89 -5.58
CA THR A 91 2.85 7.18 -6.65
C THR A 91 3.47 7.51 -8.01
N VAL A 92 3.63 6.51 -8.87
CA VAL A 92 4.17 6.66 -10.23
C VAL A 92 3.33 5.86 -11.22
N GLY A 93 2.68 6.51 -12.18
CA GLY A 93 1.87 5.87 -13.21
C GLY A 93 0.64 5.11 -12.67
N SER A 94 0.21 5.46 -11.45
CA SER A 94 -0.99 4.93 -10.82
C SER A 94 -2.18 5.83 -11.09
N ARG A 95 -3.28 5.25 -11.55
CA ARG A 95 -4.49 5.96 -11.96
C ARG A 95 -5.74 5.17 -11.57
N PRO A 96 -6.19 5.28 -10.31
CA PRO A 96 -7.50 4.79 -9.93
C PRO A 96 -8.63 5.61 -10.58
N GLU A 97 -9.80 5.01 -10.73
CA GLU A 97 -11.01 5.77 -11.10
C GLU A 97 -11.53 6.59 -9.91
N VAL A 98 -11.41 6.01 -8.70
CA VAL A 98 -11.75 6.64 -7.44
C VAL A 98 -10.57 6.55 -6.48
N GLU A 99 -10.05 7.69 -6.05
CA GLU A 99 -9.00 7.78 -5.03
C GLU A 99 -9.52 8.49 -3.77
N ASN A 100 -9.41 7.82 -2.63
CA ASN A 100 -9.59 8.43 -1.31
C ASN A 100 -8.29 8.30 -0.52
N GLN A 101 -7.56 9.41 -0.39
CA GLN A 101 -6.33 9.45 0.38
C GLN A 101 -6.48 10.39 1.57
N MET A 102 -6.19 9.88 2.77
CA MET A 102 -6.21 10.63 4.01
C MET A 102 -4.90 10.43 4.77
N ILE A 103 -4.23 11.53 5.09
CA ILE A 103 -2.94 11.52 5.77
C ILE A 103 -3.06 12.38 7.03
N PHE A 104 -3.01 11.73 8.19
CA PHE A 104 -2.87 12.38 9.48
C PHE A 104 -1.41 12.30 9.89
N ALA A 105 -0.66 13.35 9.57
CA ALA A 105 0.72 13.46 10.01
C ALA A 105 1.16 14.87 10.38
N SER A 106 2.11 14.96 11.32
CA SER A 106 2.75 16.24 11.68
C SER A 106 3.57 16.80 10.51
N SER A 107 4.05 15.93 9.62
CA SER A 107 4.76 16.28 8.40
C SER A 107 4.39 15.31 7.28
N ALA A 108 4.02 15.84 6.11
CA ALA A 108 3.64 15.03 4.96
C ALA A 108 4.25 15.60 3.67
N TYR A 109 4.86 14.73 2.87
CA TYR A 109 5.48 15.08 1.58
C TYR A 109 5.03 14.12 0.48
N PRO A 110 3.77 14.24 0.01
CA PRO A 110 3.26 13.42 -1.07
C PRO A 110 3.97 13.73 -2.39
N ARG A 111 4.26 12.69 -3.18
CA ARG A 111 4.74 12.83 -4.56
C ARG A 111 3.96 11.92 -5.49
N THR A 112 3.36 12.52 -6.51
CA THR A 112 2.68 11.83 -7.60
C THR A 112 3.40 12.13 -8.90
N VAL A 113 3.69 11.09 -9.67
CA VAL A 113 4.18 11.17 -11.05
C VAL A 113 3.19 10.43 -11.93
N GLU A 114 2.61 11.12 -12.90
CA GLU A 114 1.61 10.58 -13.83
C GLU A 114 2.22 9.67 -14.91
#